data_AF-A0A376TED0-F1
#
_entry.id   AF-A0A376TED0-F1
#
_cell.length_a   1.000
_cell.length_b   1.000
_cell.length_c   1.000
_cell.angle_alpha   90.00
_cell.angle_beta   90.00
_cell.angle_gamma   90.00
#
_symmetry.space_group_name_H-M   'P 1'
#
loop_
_entity.id
_entity.type
_entity.pdbx_description
1 polymer ?
#
loop_
_entity_poly.entity_id
_entity_poly.type
_entity_poly.pdbx_seq_one_letter_code
_entity_poly.pdbx_strand_id
1 'polypeptide(L)'
;MIAIVVQPGVEFDHSNIIHYQPQEAQPLAQWIESTRMVYEAHSTDYQTRTAYWELVRDHFAILKVGPALTFALREAIFALAQIEQETYRPRKSQRLPGGN
;
A
#
# COMPACT_ATOMS: atom_id res chain seq x y z
N MET A 1 -8.81 3.36 -26.51
CA MET A 1 -8.10 3.82 -25.29
C MET A 1 -9.16 4.18 -24.26
N ILE A 2 -9.08 3.64 -23.05
CA ILE A 2 -10.13 3.80 -22.01
C ILE A 2 -9.71 4.72 -20.86
N ALA A 3 -8.40 4.99 -20.72
CA ALA A 3 -7.86 5.79 -19.64
C ALA A 3 -6.60 6.56 -20.06
N ILE A 4 -6.29 7.63 -19.32
CA ILE A 4 -5.04 8.40 -19.43
C ILE A 4 -4.35 8.45 -18.06
N VAL A 5 -3.02 8.26 -18.05
CA VAL A 5 -2.22 8.35 -16.83
C VAL A 5 -1.94 9.82 -16.51
N VAL A 6 -2.26 10.24 -15.29
CA VAL A 6 -1.92 11.58 -14.78
C VAL A 6 -1.51 11.47 -13.31
N GLN A 7 -0.95 12.56 -12.76
CA GLN A 7 -0.53 12.62 -11.36
C GLN A 7 -1.56 13.44 -10.54
N PRO A 8 -2.41 12.82 -9.69
CA PRO A 8 -3.38 13.51 -8.84
C PRO A 8 -2.80 14.21 -7.60
N GLY A 9 -1.47 14.25 -7.45
CA GLY A 9 -0.84 14.77 -6.23
C GLY A 9 -0.78 13.75 -5.09
N VAL A 10 -0.68 12.46 -5.43
CA VAL A 10 -0.39 11.39 -4.46
C VAL A 10 1.03 10.87 -4.67
N GLU A 11 1.74 10.66 -3.57
CA GLU A 11 3.11 10.15 -3.58
C GLU A 11 3.44 9.55 -2.21
N PHE A 12 4.50 8.75 -2.16
CA PHE A 12 5.09 8.30 -0.91
C PHE A 12 6.60 8.12 -1.10
N ASP A 13 7.34 8.29 -0.01
CA ASP A 13 8.74 7.90 0.09
C ASP A 13 8.96 6.96 1.28
N HIS A 14 10.20 6.84 1.77
CA HIS A 14 10.56 5.95 2.87
C HIS A 14 9.93 6.34 4.22
N SER A 15 9.50 7.58 4.38
CA SER A 15 9.07 8.15 5.67
C SER A 15 7.85 9.05 5.60
N ASN A 16 7.41 9.45 4.40
CA ASN A 16 6.32 10.39 4.23
C ASN A 16 5.32 9.93 3.17
N ILE A 17 4.06 10.31 3.35
CA ILE A 17 2.96 10.07 2.41
C ILE A 17 2.36 11.43 2.05
N ILE A 18 2.33 11.74 0.76
CA ILE A 18 1.60 12.89 0.24
C ILE A 18 0.15 12.44 0.03
N HIS A 19 -0.72 12.91 0.91
CA HIS A 19 -2.14 12.57 0.86
C HIS A 19 -2.86 13.32 -0.25
N TYR A 20 -3.77 12.62 -0.91
CA TYR A 20 -4.65 13.21 -1.92
C TYR A 20 -5.38 14.45 -1.37
N GLN A 21 -5.35 15.55 -2.13
CA GLN A 21 -6.07 16.78 -1.84
C GLN A 21 -7.16 16.99 -2.91
N PRO A 22 -8.42 16.61 -2.63
CA PRO A 22 -9.48 16.65 -3.64
C PRO A 22 -9.72 18.03 -4.25
N GLN A 23 -9.47 19.10 -3.48
CA GLN A 23 -9.66 20.47 -3.94
C GLN A 23 -8.64 20.86 -5.02
N GLU A 24 -7.41 20.37 -4.93
CA GLU A 24 -6.34 20.68 -5.89
C GLU A 24 -6.54 19.94 -7.22
N ALA A 25 -7.18 18.78 -7.20
CA ALA A 25 -7.44 17.95 -8.37
C ALA A 25 -8.75 18.30 -9.12
N GLN A 26 -9.57 19.23 -8.60
CA GLN A 26 -10.86 19.59 -9.22
C GLN A 26 -10.76 20.00 -10.70
N PRO A 27 -9.75 20.79 -11.14
CA PRO A 27 -9.63 21.14 -12.56
C PRO A 27 -9.43 19.91 -13.46
N LEU A 28 -8.70 18.89 -13.00
CA LEU A 28 -8.53 17.64 -13.73
C LEU A 28 -9.83 16.83 -13.74
N ALA A 29 -10.46 16.70 -12.57
CA ALA A 29 -11.73 15.98 -12.42
C ALA A 29 -12.83 16.54 -13.34
N GLN A 30 -12.92 17.86 -13.47
CA GLN A 30 -13.89 18.50 -14.37
C GLN A 30 -13.54 18.33 -15.85
N TRP A 31 -12.26 18.36 -16.21
CA TRP A 31 -11.84 18.24 -17.61
C TRP A 31 -12.19 16.88 -18.19
N ILE A 32 -11.95 15.80 -17.44
CA ILE A 32 -12.13 14.43 -17.93
C ILE A 32 -13.60 14.07 -18.18
N GLU A 33 -14.55 14.74 -17.51
CA GLU A 33 -16.00 14.57 -17.72
C GLU A 33 -16.45 14.90 -19.15
N SER A 34 -15.72 15.76 -19.85
CA SER A 34 -15.97 16.07 -21.27
C SER A 34 -15.52 14.95 -22.22
N THR A 35 -14.87 13.90 -21.69
CA THR A 35 -14.28 12.81 -22.45
C THR A 35 -15.00 11.49 -22.18
N ARG A 36 -14.67 10.44 -22.94
CA ARG A 36 -15.11 9.05 -22.66
C ARG A 36 -14.07 8.24 -21.90
N MET A 37 -13.06 8.89 -21.33
CA MET A 37 -11.93 8.25 -20.65
C MET A 37 -12.01 8.47 -19.14
N VAL A 38 -11.24 7.70 -18.39
CA VAL A 38 -11.00 7.90 -16.95
C VAL A 38 -9.52 8.14 -16.68
N TYR A 39 -9.18 8.55 -15.46
CA TYR A 39 -7.78 8.64 -15.04
C TYR A 39 -7.27 7.32 -14.47
N GLU A 40 -6.00 7.04 -14.77
CA GLU A 40 -5.19 6.05 -14.08
C GLU A 40 -4.17 6.76 -13.18
N ALA A 41 -4.20 6.46 -11.89
CA ALA A 41 -3.27 7.00 -10.90
C ALA A 41 -2.26 5.94 -10.46
N HIS A 42 -0.98 6.33 -10.43
CA HIS A 42 0.13 5.50 -9.98
C HIS A 42 0.52 5.91 -8.55
N SER A 43 1.25 5.04 -7.85
CA SER A 43 1.74 5.30 -6.50
C SER A 43 0.62 5.66 -5.50
N THR A 44 -0.55 5.05 -5.67
CA THR A 44 -1.71 5.29 -4.78
C THR A 44 -1.60 4.55 -3.45
N ASP A 45 -0.51 3.80 -3.24
CA ASP A 45 -0.20 3.10 -2.01
C ASP A 45 -0.31 4.00 -0.76
N TYR A 46 -0.69 3.38 0.36
CA TYR A 46 -0.76 4.00 1.69
C TYR A 46 -1.75 5.16 1.86
N GLN A 47 -2.57 5.48 0.85
CA GLN A 47 -3.65 6.44 1.01
C GLN A 47 -4.73 5.91 1.97
N THR A 48 -5.47 6.84 2.57
CA THR A 48 -6.58 6.47 3.46
C THR A 48 -7.75 5.92 2.65
N ARG A 49 -8.63 5.15 3.31
CA ARG A 49 -9.87 4.67 2.67
C ARG A 49 -10.72 5.81 2.12
N THR A 50 -10.78 6.94 2.82
CA THR A 50 -11.50 8.14 2.38
C THR A 50 -10.85 8.71 1.12
N ALA A 51 -9.52 8.84 1.09
CA ALA A 51 -8.79 9.32 -0.07
C ALA A 51 -8.99 8.43 -1.31
N TYR A 52 -9.04 7.10 -1.16
CA TYR A 52 -9.40 6.22 -2.29
C TYR A 52 -10.82 6.48 -2.81
N TRP A 53 -11.77 6.75 -1.92
CA TRP A 53 -13.13 7.07 -2.31
C TRP A 53 -13.20 8.40 -3.07
N GLU A 54 -12.47 9.40 -2.59
CA GLU A 54 -12.37 10.71 -3.23
C GLU A 54 -11.66 10.64 -4.58
N LEU A 55 -10.57 9.87 -4.70
CA LEU A 55 -9.90 9.59 -5.97
C LEU A 55 -10.87 8.99 -7.01
N VAL A 56 -11.63 7.96 -6.62
CA VAL A 56 -12.61 7.33 -7.52
C VAL A 56 -13.72 8.32 -7.90
N ARG A 57 -14.22 9.10 -6.93
CA ARG A 57 -15.24 10.15 -7.19
C ARG A 57 -14.73 11.19 -8.19
N ASP A 58 -13.45 11.53 -8.14
CA ASP A 58 -12.81 12.53 -8.97
C ASP A 58 -12.22 11.91 -10.27
N HIS A 59 -12.75 10.75 -10.68
CA HIS A 59 -12.48 10.02 -11.93
C HIS A 59 -11.11 9.33 -12.05
N PHE A 60 -10.34 9.23 -10.96
CA PHE A 60 -9.20 8.33 -10.84
C PHE A 60 -9.69 6.90 -10.60
N ALA A 61 -10.29 6.31 -11.62
CA ALA A 61 -10.99 5.03 -11.51
C ALA A 61 -10.05 3.81 -11.55
N ILE A 62 -8.83 3.97 -12.06
CA ILE A 62 -7.80 2.92 -12.05
C ILE A 62 -6.71 3.33 -11.05
N LEU A 63 -6.69 2.66 -9.90
CA LEU A 63 -5.78 2.93 -8.80
C LEU A 63 -4.73 1.82 -8.72
N LYS A 64 -3.48 2.12 -9.08
CA LYS A 64 -2.38 1.15 -9.02
C LYS A 64 -1.74 1.15 -7.63
N VAL A 65 -1.68 -0.06 -7.05
CA VAL A 65 -1.01 -0.36 -5.78
C VAL A 65 0.03 -1.46 -5.99
N GLY A 66 1.10 -1.41 -5.21
CA GLY A 66 2.18 -2.40 -5.24
C GLY A 66 2.92 -2.49 -3.90
N PRO A 67 3.78 -1.51 -3.56
CA PRO A 67 4.57 -1.52 -2.33
C PRO A 67 3.77 -1.73 -1.04
N ALA A 68 2.55 -1.19 -0.92
CA ALA A 68 1.73 -1.39 0.28
C ALA A 68 1.37 -2.87 0.50
N LEU A 69 1.19 -3.65 -0.57
CA LEU A 69 0.84 -5.06 -0.47
C LEU A 69 2.03 -5.89 0.03
N THR A 70 3.22 -5.68 -0.53
CA THR A 70 4.43 -6.41 -0.09
C THR A 70 4.93 -5.93 1.27
N PHE A 71 4.67 -4.67 1.62
CA PHE A 71 4.89 -4.15 2.96
C PHE A 71 4.03 -4.88 4.00
N ALA A 72 2.72 -4.95 3.79
CA ALA A 72 1.81 -5.67 4.71
C ALA A 72 2.17 -7.16 4.84
N LEU A 73 2.55 -7.80 3.73
CA LEU A 73 3.06 -9.18 3.75
C LEU A 73 4.31 -9.31 4.64
N ARG A 74 5.28 -8.40 4.50
CA ARG A 74 6.51 -8.42 5.30
C ARG A 74 6.20 -8.23 6.79
N GLU A 75 5.29 -7.31 7.13
CA GLU A 75 4.86 -7.12 8.53
C GLU A 75 4.24 -8.40 9.11
N ALA A 76 3.38 -9.08 8.35
CA ALA A 76 2.79 -10.35 8.78
C ALA A 76 3.87 -11.42 9.00
N ILE A 77 4.85 -11.53 8.10
CA ILE A 77 5.97 -12.48 8.26
C ILE A 77 6.81 -12.15 9.51
N PHE A 78 7.08 -10.87 9.77
CA PHE A 78 7.82 -10.45 10.96
C PHE A 78 7.06 -10.72 12.26
N ALA A 79 5.75 -10.47 12.28
CA ALA A 79 4.90 -10.83 13.40
C ALA A 79 4.92 -12.34 13.67
N LEU A 80 4.83 -13.16 12.61
CA LEU A 80 4.94 -14.62 12.74
C LEU A 80 6.31 -15.07 13.26
N ALA A 81 7.40 -14.47 12.77
CA ALA A 81 8.75 -14.76 13.25
C ALA A 81 8.95 -14.39 14.73
N GLN A 82 8.29 -13.32 15.20
CA GLN A 82 8.28 -12.97 16.62
C GLN A 82 7.51 -13.99 17.45
N ILE A 83 6.31 -14.39 16.99
CA ILE A 83 5.52 -15.44 17.65
C ILE A 83 6.33 -16.75 17.74
N GLU A 84 7.06 -17.12 16.69
CA GLU A 84 7.92 -18.31 16.67
C GLU A 84 8.98 -18.27 17.78
N GLN A 85 9.67 -17.13 17.94
CA GLN A 85 10.71 -16.94 18.96
C GLN A 85 10.18 -17.08 20.39
N GLU A 86 8.95 -16.61 20.64
CA GLU A 86 8.31 -16.70 21.97
C GLU A 86 7.72 -18.09 22.24
N THR A 87 7.24 -18.77 21.20
CA THR A 87 6.52 -20.06 21.33
C THR A 87 7.46 -21.26 21.39
N TYR A 88 8.59 -21.23 20.66
CA TYR A 88 9.54 -22.34 20.67
C TYR A 88 10.57 -22.22 21.79
N ARG A 89 10.51 -23.12 22.79
CA ARG A 89 11.65 -23.35 23.67
C ARG A 89 12.77 -24.04 22.87
N PRO A 90 14.02 -23.53 22.90
CA PRO A 90 15.13 -24.27 22.33
C PRO A 90 15.20 -25.65 23.00
N ARG A 91 15.22 -26.71 22.20
CA ARG A 91 15.36 -28.08 22.69
C ARG A 91 16.65 -28.13 23.53
N LYS A 92 16.53 -28.26 24.86
CA LYS A 92 17.68 -28.51 25.72
C LYS A 92 18.40 -29.71 25.13
N SER A 93 19.64 -29.50 24.66
CA SER A 93 20.56 -30.59 24.33
C SER A 93 20.61 -31.50 25.56
N GLN A 94 19.98 -32.67 25.47
CA GLN A 94 20.23 -33.75 26.40
C GLN A 94 21.68 -34.15 26.15
N ARG A 95 22.62 -33.52 26.88
CA ARG A 95 23.95 -34.09 27.05
C ARG A 95 23.72 -35.44 27.74
N LEU A 96 23.90 -36.50 26.97
CA LEU A 96 24.03 -37.85 27.48
C LEU A 96 25.12 -37.82 28.57
N PRO A 97 24.89 -38.38 29.77
CA PRO A 97 25.96 -38.54 30.74
C PRO A 97 26.99 -39.49 30.12
N GLY A 98 28.18 -38.97 29.84
CA GLY A 98 29.32 -39.77 29.40
C GLY A 98 29.62 -40.80 30.47
N GLY A 99 29.56 -42.08 30.08
CA GLY A 99 30.01 -43.20 30.89
C GLY A 99 31.53 -43.37 30.85
N ASN A 100 32.03 -43.91 31.96
CA ASN A 100 33.41 -44.31 32.31
C ASN A 100 34.43 -43.21 32.55
#